data_AF-A0A177G486-F1
#
_entry.id   AF-A0A177G486-F1
#
_cell.length_a   1.000
_cell.length_b   1.000
_cell.length_c   1.000
_cell.angle_alpha   90.00
_cell.angle_beta   90.00
_cell.angle_gamma   90.00
#
_symmetry.space_group_name_H-M   'P 1'
#
loop_
_entity.id
_entity.type
_entity.pdbx_description
1 polymer ?
#
loop_
_entity_poly.entity_id
_entity_poly.type
_entity_poly.pdbx_seq_one_letter_code
_entity_poly.pdbx_strand_id
1 'polypeptide(L)'
;MYIVTNHTFKILGFTGELERKKEVKFFSIDDCFEPVLTDGKNFFANKEMFFFSISKDKIFISKENNNFPVEVNFYGDFEFTLSINGAFISYNGQSFFMQYFKGEWEVFYLIKDRSFKILKSAFKNGFYLKGEKSYIESKEINYIDGKISYANYLIGVDNIKESKELNGNSLIIPTNKLPLLFIEKFNPLVFYACFGSGQIIDCLEESIYSLFVFGEFSGDVMIITDQEEVVFSKKMEPFLHRIKFKITNAFDFFDFTISRYKIYDIKEMQEYSPIMYLDCDIIVNKNINEIFHKAMQTEKLLVSEEFKLNEASVWFGGTHWHEAANRFEILDCGINSGIFIFKNIESIKPILFTVVESMIHAQKIKISREKAVLETLDQPNLNYALMAHFPDNFDTEILTQYVLHGARENFSDISMLGFAHFNGGIGNFESRYALIRGYVEYLSSKYLLIENP
;
A
#
# COMPACT_ATOMS: atom_id res chain seq x y z
N MET A 1 -0.98 18.08 -11.00
CA MET A 1 -0.02 17.66 -12.04
C MET A 1 -0.72 16.67 -12.96
N TYR A 2 -0.41 16.78 -14.24
CA TYR A 2 -0.97 15.94 -15.29
C TYR A 2 0.14 15.18 -15.99
N ILE A 3 -0.23 14.11 -16.67
CA ILE A 3 0.61 13.32 -17.55
C ILE A 3 0.10 13.51 -18.97
N VAL A 4 1.05 13.61 -19.90
CA VAL A 4 0.76 13.77 -21.32
C VAL A 4 0.55 12.41 -21.97
N THR A 5 -0.57 12.27 -22.69
CA THR A 5 -0.87 11.09 -23.51
C THR A 5 -1.24 11.49 -24.94
N ASN A 6 -1.17 10.56 -25.89
CA ASN A 6 -1.76 10.73 -27.22
C ASN A 6 -3.18 10.10 -27.32
N HIS A 7 -3.78 10.15 -28.52
CA HIS A 7 -5.11 9.58 -28.81
C HIS A 7 -5.16 8.04 -28.68
N THR A 8 -4.02 7.36 -28.80
CA THR A 8 -3.90 5.92 -28.56
C THR A 8 -3.49 5.61 -27.11
N PHE A 9 -3.76 6.49 -26.16
CA PHE A 9 -3.47 6.30 -24.72
C PHE A 9 -2.01 5.92 -24.36
N LYS A 10 -1.04 6.23 -25.23
CA LYS A 10 0.39 6.08 -24.92
C LYS A 10 0.87 7.28 -24.13
N ILE A 11 1.74 7.03 -23.16
CA ILE A 11 2.18 7.97 -22.15
C ILE A 11 3.55 8.55 -22.51
N LEU A 12 3.69 9.86 -22.44
CA LEU A 12 4.96 10.53 -22.70
C LEU A 12 5.91 10.32 -21.51
N GLY A 13 7.09 9.76 -21.78
CA GLY A 13 8.06 9.41 -20.74
C GLY A 13 9.49 9.29 -21.25
N PHE A 14 10.40 8.88 -20.37
CA PHE A 14 11.80 8.60 -20.69
C PHE A 14 12.37 7.50 -19.77
N THR A 15 13.58 7.02 -20.08
CA THR A 15 14.29 5.99 -19.31
C THR A 15 15.64 6.47 -18.75
N GLY A 16 15.93 6.16 -17.48
CA GLY A 16 17.19 6.43 -16.74
C GLY A 16 17.41 7.87 -16.25
N GLU A 17 18.56 8.15 -15.62
CA GLU A 17 18.89 9.46 -14.99
C GLU A 17 19.12 10.66 -15.94
N LEU A 18 18.62 11.85 -15.58
CA LEU A 18 18.64 13.08 -16.40
C LEU A 18 19.93 13.89 -16.25
N GLU A 19 20.97 13.60 -17.05
CA GLU A 19 22.23 14.33 -16.95
C GLU A 19 22.30 15.65 -17.76
N ARG A 20 21.57 15.81 -18.90
CA ARG A 20 21.57 17.05 -19.71
C ARG A 20 20.48 17.17 -20.77
N LYS A 21 20.30 16.12 -21.59
CA LYS A 21 19.30 16.04 -22.67
C LYS A 21 18.89 14.59 -22.88
N LYS A 22 17.60 14.28 -22.71
CA LYS A 22 17.08 12.93 -22.92
C LYS A 22 15.99 12.88 -23.96
N GLU A 23 16.05 11.85 -24.79
CA GLU A 23 15.00 11.54 -25.76
C GLU A 23 13.75 11.10 -25.00
N VAL A 24 12.63 11.69 -25.36
CA VAL A 24 11.31 11.38 -24.81
C VAL A 24 10.52 10.60 -25.85
N LYS A 25 9.83 9.57 -25.40
CA LYS A 25 9.03 8.68 -26.26
C LYS A 25 7.66 8.45 -25.63
N PHE A 26 6.78 7.86 -26.44
CA PHE A 26 5.51 7.34 -25.97
C PHE A 26 5.65 5.87 -25.57
N PHE A 27 5.19 5.57 -24.36
CA PHE A 27 5.23 4.26 -23.73
C PHE A 27 3.81 3.72 -23.52
N SER A 28 3.64 2.41 -23.55
CA SER A 28 2.45 1.76 -23.03
C SER A 28 2.43 1.89 -21.51
N ILE A 29 1.25 1.87 -20.90
CA ILE A 29 1.09 2.11 -19.45
C ILE A 29 1.82 1.07 -18.58
N ASP A 30 1.97 -0.14 -19.10
CA ASP A 30 2.65 -1.29 -18.51
C ASP A 30 4.18 -1.29 -18.72
N ASP A 31 4.72 -0.38 -19.54
CA ASP A 31 6.16 -0.25 -19.73
C ASP A 31 6.87 0.31 -18.47
N CYS A 32 8.16 0.01 -18.36
CA CYS A 32 9.04 0.61 -17.36
C CYS A 32 9.62 1.94 -17.86
N PHE A 33 9.10 3.06 -17.34
CA PHE A 33 9.53 4.43 -17.69
C PHE A 33 9.15 5.43 -16.59
N GLU A 34 9.77 6.61 -16.65
CA GLU A 34 9.42 7.79 -15.86
C GLU A 34 8.51 8.72 -16.68
N PRO A 35 7.29 9.05 -16.21
CA PRO A 35 6.38 9.91 -16.95
C PRO A 35 6.85 11.36 -16.91
N VAL A 36 6.65 12.08 -18.02
CA VAL A 36 6.77 13.54 -18.03
C VAL A 36 5.49 14.14 -17.45
N LEU A 37 5.65 14.95 -16.40
CA LEU A 37 4.55 15.65 -15.74
C LEU A 37 4.39 17.07 -16.31
N THR A 38 3.20 17.64 -16.18
CA THR A 38 2.95 19.05 -16.50
C THR A 38 1.93 19.68 -15.54
N ASP A 39 2.09 20.99 -15.29
CA ASP A 39 1.07 21.83 -14.63
C ASP A 39 0.15 22.54 -15.64
N GLY A 40 0.28 22.21 -16.93
CA GLY A 40 -0.39 22.87 -18.05
C GLY A 40 0.40 24.04 -18.65
N LYS A 41 1.51 24.46 -18.04
CA LYS A 41 2.38 25.54 -18.55
C LYS A 41 3.82 25.08 -18.70
N ASN A 42 4.30 24.35 -17.71
CA ASN A 42 5.66 23.86 -17.59
C ASN A 42 5.66 22.33 -17.57
N PHE A 43 6.79 21.76 -17.94
CA PHE A 43 7.01 20.32 -17.91
C PHE A 43 7.99 19.96 -16.81
N PHE A 44 7.78 18.80 -16.20
CA PHE A 44 8.55 18.35 -15.06
C PHE A 44 8.93 16.88 -15.19
N ALA A 45 10.12 16.57 -14.72
CA ALA A 45 10.59 15.20 -14.52
C ALA A 45 11.32 15.16 -13.18
N ASN A 46 11.12 14.13 -12.37
CA ASN A 46 11.76 14.03 -11.04
C ASN A 46 11.63 15.30 -10.17
N LYS A 47 10.46 15.97 -10.27
CA LYS A 47 10.12 17.23 -9.57
C LYS A 47 10.91 18.47 -10.00
N GLU A 48 11.79 18.35 -11.00
CA GLU A 48 12.50 19.49 -11.59
C GLU A 48 11.79 19.93 -12.88
N MET A 49 11.87 21.23 -13.19
CA MET A 49 11.29 21.79 -14.42
C MET A 49 12.23 21.55 -15.62
N PHE A 50 11.66 21.22 -16.77
CA PHE A 50 12.39 21.01 -18.03
C PHE A 50 11.72 21.72 -19.20
N PHE A 51 12.52 21.97 -20.23
CA PHE A 51 12.11 22.52 -21.51
C PHE A 51 12.15 21.46 -22.59
N PHE A 52 11.14 21.45 -23.46
CA PHE A 52 11.19 20.64 -24.66
C PHE A 52 12.06 21.27 -25.73
N SER A 53 12.78 20.43 -26.46
CA SER A 53 13.45 20.78 -27.70
C SER A 53 13.23 19.68 -28.72
N ILE A 54 13.14 20.03 -29.99
CA ILE A 54 13.09 19.06 -31.09
C ILE A 54 14.42 19.08 -31.83
N SER A 55 14.91 17.90 -32.18
CA SER A 55 15.97 17.76 -33.17
C SER A 55 15.59 16.66 -34.14
N LYS A 56 15.48 17.03 -35.42
CA LYS A 56 14.98 16.17 -36.50
C LYS A 56 13.52 15.73 -36.24
N ASP A 57 13.36 14.48 -35.82
CA ASP A 57 12.13 13.70 -35.61
C ASP A 57 11.99 13.23 -34.15
N LYS A 58 12.79 13.82 -33.25
CA LYS A 58 12.86 13.43 -31.84
C LYS A 58 12.58 14.60 -30.92
N ILE A 59 11.78 14.33 -29.90
CA ILE A 59 11.54 15.24 -28.77
C ILE A 59 12.55 14.95 -27.68
N PHE A 60 13.11 16.01 -27.10
CA PHE A 60 14.01 15.92 -25.97
C PHE A 60 13.57 16.86 -24.85
N ILE A 61 13.83 16.46 -23.60
CA ILE A 61 13.77 17.35 -22.44
C ILE A 61 15.17 17.79 -22.03
N SER A 62 15.32 19.06 -21.64
CA SER A 62 16.57 19.63 -21.13
C SER A 62 16.31 20.65 -20.03
N LYS A 63 17.25 20.80 -19.10
CA LYS A 63 17.22 21.89 -18.08
C LYS A 63 17.51 23.25 -18.70
N GLU A 64 18.17 23.27 -19.86
CA GLU A 64 18.50 24.48 -20.58
C GLU A 64 17.36 24.91 -21.48
N ASN A 65 16.96 26.17 -21.35
CA ASN A 65 15.99 26.80 -22.25
C ASN A 65 16.66 27.06 -23.61
N ASN A 66 16.72 26.03 -24.46
CA ASN A 66 17.25 26.14 -25.81
C ASN A 66 16.23 26.85 -26.73
N ASN A 67 16.74 27.55 -27.76
CA ASN A 67 16.02 28.49 -28.65
C ASN A 67 14.83 27.94 -29.50
N PHE A 68 14.30 26.76 -29.22
CA PHE A 68 13.14 26.20 -29.93
C PHE A 68 11.95 26.09 -28.97
N PRO A 69 11.24 27.20 -28.65
CA PRO A 69 10.09 27.12 -27.77
C PRO A 69 9.01 26.29 -28.45
N VAL A 70 8.72 25.13 -27.87
CA VAL A 70 7.50 24.40 -28.17
C VAL A 70 6.34 25.20 -27.58
N GLU A 71 5.46 25.69 -28.45
CA GLU A 71 4.22 26.34 -28.06
C GLU A 71 3.21 25.27 -27.62
N VAL A 72 2.55 25.50 -26.48
CA VAL A 72 1.49 24.62 -25.96
C VAL A 72 0.16 25.34 -26.17
N ASN A 73 -0.70 24.82 -27.04
CA ASN A 73 -1.98 25.43 -27.37
C ASN A 73 -3.13 24.58 -26.82
N PHE A 74 -3.89 25.10 -25.86
CA PHE A 74 -5.03 24.40 -25.27
C PHE A 74 -6.31 24.61 -26.09
N TYR A 75 -7.11 23.55 -26.22
CA TYR A 75 -8.42 23.58 -26.90
C TYR A 75 -9.57 23.14 -25.99
N GLY A 76 -9.28 22.83 -24.73
CA GLY A 76 -10.21 22.45 -23.68
C GLY A 76 -9.45 22.21 -22.38
N ASP A 77 -10.14 21.73 -21.35
CA ASP A 77 -9.54 21.53 -20.01
C ASP A 77 -8.45 20.43 -20.00
N PHE A 78 -8.54 19.47 -20.93
CA PHE A 78 -7.66 18.29 -20.95
C PHE A 78 -7.03 18.02 -22.31
N GLU A 79 -7.11 18.97 -23.25
CA GLU A 79 -6.66 18.74 -24.64
C GLU A 79 -5.79 19.90 -25.12
N PHE A 80 -4.65 19.56 -25.72
CA PHE A 80 -3.71 20.55 -26.24
C PHE A 80 -2.98 20.03 -27.48
N THR A 81 -2.39 20.95 -28.24
CA THR A 81 -1.42 20.63 -29.29
C THR A 81 -0.07 21.23 -28.89
N LEU A 82 0.99 20.66 -29.47
CA LEU A 82 2.32 21.23 -29.41
C LEU A 82 2.69 21.77 -30.79
N SER A 83 3.24 22.98 -30.88
CA SER A 83 3.70 23.55 -32.15
C SER A 83 5.08 24.19 -32.08
N ILE A 84 5.76 24.24 -33.22
CA ILE A 84 7.00 24.99 -33.42
C ILE A 84 6.85 25.77 -34.72
N ASN A 85 7.00 27.10 -34.67
CA ASN A 85 6.94 27.98 -35.85
C ASN A 85 5.70 27.72 -36.73
N GLY A 86 4.54 27.50 -36.12
CA GLY A 86 3.28 27.22 -36.80
C GLY A 86 3.11 25.80 -37.35
N ALA A 87 4.10 24.92 -37.21
CA ALA A 87 3.94 23.49 -37.50
C ALA A 87 3.56 22.73 -36.21
N PHE A 88 2.55 21.85 -36.29
CA PHE A 88 2.15 20.98 -35.19
C PHE A 88 3.10 19.79 -35.06
N ILE A 89 3.41 19.41 -33.83
CA ILE A 89 4.07 18.14 -33.52
C ILE A 89 3.01 17.04 -33.57
N SER A 90 3.29 16.02 -34.35
CA SER A 90 2.43 14.87 -34.58
C SER A 90 3.09 13.57 -34.12
N TYR A 91 2.30 12.59 -33.71
CA TYR A 91 2.78 11.24 -33.43
C TYR A 91 1.92 10.18 -34.11
N ASN A 92 2.51 9.43 -35.04
CA ASN A 92 1.83 8.40 -35.83
C ASN A 92 1.80 7.01 -35.18
N GLY A 93 2.21 6.89 -33.92
CA GLY A 93 2.35 5.59 -33.24
C GLY A 93 3.78 5.07 -33.15
N GLN A 94 4.68 5.54 -34.03
CA GLN A 94 6.08 5.09 -34.15
C GLN A 94 7.10 6.23 -33.96
N SER A 95 6.88 7.39 -34.57
CA SER A 95 7.82 8.51 -34.55
C SER A 95 7.09 9.84 -34.46
N PHE A 96 7.79 10.85 -33.94
CA PHE A 96 7.32 12.23 -34.03
C PHE A 96 7.62 12.79 -35.42
N PHE A 97 6.74 13.63 -35.90
CA PHE A 97 6.93 14.39 -37.14
C PHE A 97 6.23 15.75 -37.03
N MET A 98 6.40 16.61 -38.03
CA MET A 98 5.78 17.93 -38.06
C MET A 98 4.87 18.08 -39.27
N GLN A 99 3.73 18.75 -39.10
CA GLN A 99 2.83 19.10 -40.19
C GLN A 99 2.10 20.42 -39.94
N TYR A 100 1.55 21.03 -41.00
CA TYR A 100 0.93 22.37 -40.95
C TYR A 100 -0.60 22.35 -40.82
N PHE A 101 -1.21 21.18 -40.62
CA PHE A 101 -2.64 21.06 -40.37
C PHE A 101 -2.90 20.24 -39.10
N LYS A 102 -4.03 20.49 -38.45
CA LYS A 102 -4.44 19.79 -37.23
C LYS A 102 -5.39 18.64 -37.58
N GLY A 103 -5.01 17.42 -37.23
CA GLY A 103 -5.82 16.22 -37.18
C GLY A 103 -5.76 15.57 -35.79
N GLU A 104 -6.02 14.26 -35.71
CA GLU A 104 -6.02 13.53 -34.44
C GLU A 104 -4.62 13.24 -33.89
N TRP A 105 -3.60 13.19 -34.76
CA TRP A 105 -2.24 12.82 -34.38
C TRP A 105 -1.46 13.97 -33.72
N GLU A 106 -2.02 15.18 -33.77
CA GLU A 106 -1.47 16.42 -33.23
C GLU A 106 -2.07 16.76 -31.87
N VAL A 107 -3.14 16.06 -31.47
CA VAL A 107 -3.85 16.29 -30.21
C VAL A 107 -3.27 15.39 -29.12
N PHE A 108 -2.84 16.04 -28.05
CA PHE A 108 -2.39 15.42 -26.82
C PHE A 108 -3.41 15.68 -25.72
N TYR A 109 -3.46 14.76 -24.77
CA TYR A 109 -4.41 14.81 -23.67
C TYR A 109 -3.70 14.81 -22.33
N LEU A 110 -4.35 15.44 -21.36
CA LEU A 110 -3.91 15.49 -19.98
C LEU A 110 -4.68 14.48 -19.16
N ILE A 111 -3.97 13.53 -18.57
CA ILE A 111 -4.50 12.61 -17.56
C ILE A 111 -4.01 13.08 -16.19
N LYS A 112 -4.85 13.02 -15.17
CA LYS A 112 -4.40 13.32 -13.81
C LYS A 112 -3.35 12.29 -13.37
N ASP A 113 -2.24 12.75 -12.79
CA ASP A 113 -1.14 11.89 -12.31
C ASP A 113 -1.64 10.76 -11.40
N ARG A 114 -2.63 11.06 -10.56
CA ARG A 114 -3.24 10.07 -9.65
C ARG A 114 -4.06 9.01 -10.38
N SER A 115 -4.91 9.41 -11.34
CA SER A 115 -5.61 8.44 -12.22
C SER A 115 -4.62 7.52 -12.92
N PHE A 116 -3.52 8.06 -13.46
CA PHE A 116 -2.48 7.26 -14.07
C PHE A 116 -1.83 6.29 -13.07
N LYS A 117 -1.50 6.72 -11.85
CA LYS A 117 -0.93 5.85 -10.80
C LYS A 117 -1.85 4.70 -10.42
N ILE A 118 -3.17 4.93 -10.34
CA ILE A 118 -4.16 3.86 -10.09
C ILE A 118 -4.15 2.86 -11.24
N LEU A 119 -4.20 3.34 -12.49
CA LEU A 119 -4.18 2.47 -13.67
C LEU A 119 -2.85 1.72 -13.81
N LYS A 120 -1.71 2.36 -13.56
CA LYS A 120 -0.40 1.70 -13.57
C LYS A 120 -0.31 0.63 -12.48
N SER A 121 -0.87 0.88 -11.30
CA SER A 121 -0.98 -0.12 -10.23
C SER A 121 -1.85 -1.31 -10.65
N ALA A 122 -2.91 -1.06 -11.43
CA ALA A 122 -3.77 -2.12 -11.94
C ALA A 122 -3.00 -3.11 -12.83
N PHE A 123 -2.15 -2.64 -13.73
CA PHE A 123 -1.31 -3.54 -14.56
C PHE A 123 -0.28 -4.34 -13.74
N LYS A 124 0.18 -3.79 -12.60
CA LYS A 124 1.12 -4.51 -11.72
C LYS A 124 0.42 -5.55 -10.85
N ASN A 125 -0.65 -5.15 -10.16
CA ASN A 125 -1.21 -5.87 -9.03
C ASN A 125 -2.68 -6.28 -9.24
N GLY A 126 -3.30 -5.95 -10.36
CA GLY A 126 -4.74 -6.03 -10.52
C GLY A 126 -5.47 -4.88 -9.83
N PHE A 127 -6.80 -4.92 -9.83
CA PHE A 127 -7.63 -3.92 -9.17
C PHE A 127 -8.92 -4.52 -8.64
N TYR A 128 -9.60 -3.76 -7.79
CA TYR A 128 -10.85 -4.19 -7.19
C TYR A 128 -12.05 -3.45 -7.80
N LEU A 129 -13.09 -4.20 -8.17
CA LEU A 129 -14.35 -3.66 -8.69
C LEU A 129 -15.36 -3.50 -7.56
N LYS A 130 -15.59 -2.26 -7.15
CA LYS A 130 -16.47 -1.96 -6.01
C LYS A 130 -17.92 -2.43 -6.21
N GLY A 131 -18.44 -2.31 -7.43
CA GLY A 131 -19.82 -2.68 -7.76
C GLY A 131 -20.07 -4.20 -7.72
N GLU A 132 -19.10 -4.98 -8.17
CA GLU A 132 -19.18 -6.45 -8.23
C GLU A 132 -18.61 -7.13 -6.99
N LYS A 133 -17.91 -6.37 -6.14
CA LYS A 133 -17.14 -6.87 -5.01
C LYS A 133 -16.13 -7.96 -5.40
N SER A 134 -15.51 -7.79 -6.56
CA SER A 134 -14.59 -8.76 -7.16
C SER A 134 -13.20 -8.14 -7.35
N TYR A 135 -12.18 -8.98 -7.20
CA TYR A 135 -10.81 -8.64 -7.59
C TYR A 135 -10.57 -9.12 -9.02
N ILE A 136 -9.96 -8.27 -9.84
CA ILE A 136 -9.55 -8.56 -11.21
C ILE A 136 -8.03 -8.69 -11.20
N GLU A 137 -7.53 -9.86 -11.61
CA GLU A 137 -6.11 -10.13 -11.65
C GLU A 137 -5.40 -9.29 -12.73
N SER A 138 -4.14 -8.93 -12.51
CA SER A 138 -3.36 -8.16 -13.50
C SER A 138 -3.29 -8.84 -14.87
N LYS A 139 -3.23 -10.17 -14.91
CA LYS A 139 -3.18 -10.97 -16.16
C LYS A 139 -4.45 -10.88 -17.02
N GLU A 140 -5.57 -10.43 -16.44
CA GLU A 140 -6.83 -10.24 -17.15
C GLU A 140 -6.92 -8.87 -17.82
N ILE A 141 -5.96 -7.98 -17.50
CA ILE A 141 -5.91 -6.61 -17.98
C ILE A 141 -4.94 -6.56 -19.15
N ASN A 142 -5.44 -6.12 -20.30
CA ASN A 142 -4.64 -6.03 -21.52
C ASN A 142 -4.62 -4.59 -22.04
N TYR A 143 -3.55 -4.24 -22.73
CA TYR A 143 -3.44 -3.00 -23.48
C TYR A 143 -3.51 -3.32 -24.97
N ILE A 144 -4.61 -2.98 -25.62
CA ILE A 144 -4.89 -3.33 -27.03
C ILE A 144 -5.30 -2.07 -27.77
N ASP A 145 -4.56 -1.75 -28.83
CA ASP A 145 -4.84 -0.63 -29.74
C ASP A 145 -5.10 0.71 -29.02
N GLY A 146 -4.30 0.98 -27.98
CA GLY A 146 -4.41 2.22 -27.23
C GLY A 146 -5.59 2.29 -26.28
N LYS A 147 -6.12 1.13 -25.87
CA LYS A 147 -7.20 1.01 -24.89
C LYS A 147 -6.80 -0.02 -23.85
N ILE A 148 -7.22 0.23 -22.61
CA ILE A 148 -7.19 -0.79 -21.56
C ILE A 148 -8.43 -1.67 -21.78
N SER A 149 -8.24 -2.98 -21.87
CA SER A 149 -9.30 -3.96 -21.99
C SER A 149 -9.27 -4.97 -20.86
N TYR A 150 -10.44 -5.23 -20.28
CA TYR A 150 -10.66 -6.39 -19.41
C TYR A 150 -12.09 -6.89 -19.63
N ALA A 151 -12.30 -8.20 -19.62
CA ALA A 151 -13.59 -8.81 -19.97
C ALA A 151 -14.22 -8.17 -21.23
N ASN A 152 -15.40 -7.53 -21.08
CA ASN A 152 -16.13 -6.87 -22.17
C ASN A 152 -15.99 -5.33 -22.18
N TYR A 153 -15.08 -4.79 -21.36
CA TYR A 153 -14.83 -3.37 -21.20
C TYR A 153 -13.64 -2.92 -22.03
N LEU A 154 -13.80 -1.77 -22.69
CA LEU A 154 -12.75 -1.08 -23.43
C LEU A 154 -12.71 0.36 -22.91
N ILE A 155 -11.59 0.71 -22.29
CA ILE A 155 -11.37 2.00 -21.65
C ILE A 155 -10.30 2.73 -22.46
N GLY A 156 -10.73 3.75 -23.19
CA GLY A 156 -9.86 4.60 -23.99
C GLY A 156 -9.50 5.90 -23.27
N VAL A 157 -8.74 6.74 -23.96
CA VAL A 157 -8.32 8.05 -23.45
C VAL A 157 -9.50 8.93 -23.05
N ASP A 158 -10.60 8.92 -23.80
CA ASP A 158 -11.80 9.73 -23.50
C ASP A 158 -12.44 9.33 -22.17
N ASN A 159 -12.53 8.02 -21.91
CA ASN A 159 -13.05 7.51 -20.64
C ASN A 159 -12.16 7.95 -19.46
N ILE A 160 -10.83 7.95 -19.65
CA ILE A 160 -9.87 8.33 -18.60
C ILE A 160 -9.85 9.85 -18.37
N LYS A 161 -9.99 10.68 -19.40
CA LYS A 161 -10.10 12.14 -19.26
C LYS A 161 -11.28 12.53 -18.38
N GLU A 162 -12.41 11.86 -18.58
CA GLU A 162 -13.65 12.13 -17.83
C GLU A 162 -13.69 11.45 -16.45
N SER A 163 -12.65 10.69 -16.11
CA SER A 163 -12.62 9.95 -14.85
C SER A 163 -12.57 10.87 -13.62
N LYS A 164 -13.24 10.42 -12.55
CA LYS A 164 -13.27 11.11 -11.25
C LYS A 164 -12.56 10.28 -10.20
N GLU A 165 -11.62 10.91 -9.52
CA GLU A 165 -10.95 10.33 -8.36
C GLU A 165 -11.89 10.37 -7.15
N LEU A 166 -11.92 9.29 -6.38
CA LEU A 166 -12.68 9.18 -5.14
C LEU A 166 -11.75 8.71 -4.01
N ASN A 167 -11.74 9.45 -2.91
CA ASN A 167 -10.99 9.15 -1.67
C ASN A 167 -9.50 8.82 -1.90
N GLY A 168 -8.97 9.21 -3.05
CA GLY A 168 -7.58 9.07 -3.41
C GLY A 168 -7.09 7.67 -3.84
N ASN A 169 -7.87 6.62 -3.62
CA ASN A 169 -7.50 5.26 -4.02
C ASN A 169 -8.46 4.64 -5.02
N SER A 170 -9.47 5.39 -5.46
CA SER A 170 -10.50 4.88 -6.35
C SER A 170 -10.72 5.81 -7.54
N LEU A 171 -11.12 5.22 -8.65
CA LEU A 171 -11.40 5.89 -9.92
C LEU A 171 -12.79 5.51 -10.40
N ILE A 172 -13.60 6.51 -10.72
CA ILE A 172 -14.88 6.37 -11.39
C ILE A 172 -14.65 6.66 -12.86
N ILE A 173 -14.80 5.64 -13.71
CA ILE A 173 -14.57 5.73 -15.14
C ILE A 173 -15.92 5.61 -15.86
N PRO A 174 -16.37 6.63 -16.60
CA PRO A 174 -17.54 6.50 -17.46
C PRO A 174 -17.23 5.54 -18.61
N THR A 175 -18.13 4.60 -18.89
CA THR A 175 -17.97 3.64 -20.00
C THR A 175 -18.99 3.89 -21.09
N ASN A 176 -18.65 3.52 -22.32
CA ASN A 176 -19.51 3.74 -23.50
C ASN A 176 -20.81 2.89 -23.47
N LYS A 177 -20.96 1.97 -22.51
CA LYS A 177 -22.09 1.01 -22.41
C LYS A 177 -23.09 1.35 -21.30
N LEU A 178 -23.06 2.56 -20.73
CA LEU A 178 -23.88 3.11 -19.61
C LEU A 178 -23.43 2.88 -18.14
N PRO A 179 -22.76 1.79 -17.69
CA PRO A 179 -22.36 1.72 -16.29
C PRO A 179 -21.11 2.58 -16.03
N LEU A 180 -21.10 3.24 -14.86
CA LEU A 180 -19.90 3.80 -14.27
C LEU A 180 -19.06 2.66 -13.71
N LEU A 181 -17.78 2.61 -14.06
CA LEU A 181 -16.86 1.64 -13.51
C LEU A 181 -16.17 2.22 -12.27
N PHE A 182 -16.30 1.54 -11.14
CA PHE A 182 -15.67 1.92 -9.88
C PHE A 182 -14.48 1.00 -9.63
N ILE A 183 -13.29 1.48 -10.03
CA ILE A 183 -12.03 0.78 -9.81
C ILE A 183 -11.42 1.28 -8.51
N GLU A 184 -10.99 0.37 -7.65
CA GLU A 184 -10.19 0.68 -6.47
C GLU A 184 -8.80 0.07 -6.63
N LYS A 185 -7.78 0.86 -6.27
CA LYS A 185 -6.37 0.48 -6.32
C LYS A 185 -6.16 -0.75 -5.44
N PHE A 186 -5.56 -1.79 -6.00
CA PHE A 186 -5.01 -2.90 -5.24
C PHE A 186 -3.49 -2.76 -5.24
N ASN A 187 -2.94 -2.30 -4.13
CA ASN A 187 -1.51 -2.15 -3.90
C ASN A 187 -1.23 -2.49 -2.42
N PRO A 188 -1.19 -3.79 -2.10
CA PRO A 188 -1.13 -4.23 -0.71
C PRO A 188 0.18 -3.80 -0.03
N LEU A 189 0.09 -3.50 1.25
CA LEU A 189 1.22 -3.23 2.13
C LEU A 189 1.12 -4.09 3.38
N VAL A 190 2.23 -4.70 3.78
CA VAL A 190 2.43 -5.13 5.17
C VAL A 190 3.40 -4.16 5.83
N PHE A 191 3.11 -3.73 7.06
CA PHE A 191 4.05 -2.92 7.82
C PHE A 191 4.34 -3.49 9.20
N TYR A 192 5.56 -3.25 9.66
CA TYR A 192 6.08 -3.66 10.95
C TYR A 192 6.53 -2.43 11.73
N ALA A 193 6.35 -2.46 13.05
CA ALA A 193 7.00 -1.54 13.98
C ALA A 193 8.10 -2.32 14.71
N CYS A 194 9.36 -2.12 14.32
CA CYS A 194 10.49 -2.90 14.78
C CYS A 194 11.59 -1.98 15.30
N PHE A 195 11.82 -2.03 16.60
CA PHE A 195 12.80 -1.22 17.33
C PHE A 195 13.72 -2.13 18.14
N GLY A 196 15.00 -1.79 18.20
CA GLY A 196 16.03 -2.63 18.81
C GLY A 196 16.78 -3.50 17.81
N SER A 197 17.73 -4.30 18.27
CA SER A 197 18.73 -5.01 17.44
C SER A 197 18.82 -6.50 17.78
N GLY A 198 19.67 -7.23 17.05
CA GLY A 198 19.92 -8.66 17.29
C GLY A 198 18.68 -9.50 17.02
N GLN A 199 18.27 -10.31 18.00
CA GLN A 199 17.18 -11.27 17.87
C GLN A 199 15.83 -10.66 17.47
N ILE A 200 15.60 -9.37 17.77
CA ILE A 200 14.39 -8.67 17.32
C ILE A 200 14.40 -8.52 15.79
N ILE A 201 15.54 -8.13 15.22
CA ILE A 201 15.73 -8.03 13.77
C ILE A 201 15.73 -9.42 13.14
N ASP A 202 16.28 -10.43 13.80
CA ASP A 202 16.22 -11.79 13.30
C ASP A 202 14.77 -12.30 13.24
N CYS A 203 13.93 -12.03 14.24
CA CYS A 203 12.49 -12.34 14.20
C CYS A 203 11.78 -11.59 13.06
N LEU A 204 12.05 -10.29 12.89
CA LEU A 204 11.53 -9.52 11.76
C LEU A 204 11.91 -10.16 10.42
N GLU A 205 13.16 -10.58 10.27
CA GLU A 205 13.63 -11.23 9.06
C GLU A 205 12.89 -12.55 8.80
N GLU A 206 12.69 -13.40 9.81
CA GLU A 206 11.92 -14.64 9.68
C GLU A 206 10.45 -14.35 9.30
N SER A 207 9.84 -13.34 9.90
CA SER A 207 8.48 -12.92 9.59
C SER A 207 8.35 -12.45 8.14
N ILE A 208 9.21 -11.53 7.68
CA ILE A 208 9.19 -11.03 6.30
C ILE A 208 9.52 -12.15 5.30
N TYR A 209 10.49 -13.00 5.60
CA TYR A 209 10.82 -14.15 4.75
C TYR A 209 9.59 -15.07 4.58
N SER A 210 8.93 -15.42 5.69
CA SER A 210 7.73 -16.25 5.66
C SER A 210 6.57 -15.62 4.88
N LEU A 211 6.43 -14.30 4.98
CA LEU A 211 5.43 -13.51 4.26
C LEU A 211 5.61 -13.62 2.74
N PHE A 212 6.85 -13.50 2.23
CA PHE A 212 7.10 -13.61 0.80
C PHE A 212 7.07 -15.05 0.31
N VAL A 213 7.68 -15.98 1.06
CA VAL A 213 7.91 -17.36 0.59
C VAL A 213 6.68 -18.24 0.76
N PHE A 214 6.08 -18.26 1.96
CA PHE A 214 4.91 -19.11 2.23
C PHE A 214 3.60 -18.35 2.07
N GLY A 215 3.63 -17.04 2.34
CA GLY A 215 2.49 -16.14 2.15
C GLY A 215 2.20 -15.78 0.69
N GLU A 216 3.13 -16.03 -0.22
CA GLU A 216 3.08 -15.61 -1.63
C GLU A 216 2.66 -14.14 -1.76
N PHE A 217 3.13 -13.31 -0.83
CA PHE A 217 2.72 -11.92 -0.76
C PHE A 217 3.28 -11.15 -1.95
N SER A 218 2.41 -10.39 -2.63
CA SER A 218 2.72 -9.62 -3.85
C SER A 218 2.89 -8.11 -3.62
N GLY A 219 2.65 -7.61 -2.40
CA GLY A 219 2.75 -6.20 -2.04
C GLY A 219 4.12 -5.70 -1.58
N ASP A 220 4.16 -4.48 -1.06
CA ASP A 220 5.39 -3.93 -0.48
C ASP A 220 5.43 -4.19 1.04
N VAL A 221 6.62 -4.11 1.64
CA VAL A 221 6.82 -4.15 3.10
C VAL A 221 7.35 -2.81 3.56
N MET A 222 6.78 -2.25 4.63
CA MET A 222 7.30 -1.06 5.30
C MET A 222 7.75 -1.38 6.72
N ILE A 223 8.97 -0.99 7.08
CA ILE A 223 9.52 -1.17 8.42
C ILE A 223 9.63 0.21 9.05
N ILE A 224 8.89 0.42 10.13
CA ILE A 224 8.99 1.60 10.98
C ILE A 224 10.01 1.28 12.07
N THR A 225 11.08 2.07 12.13
CA THR A 225 12.23 1.80 13.00
C THR A 225 12.97 3.08 13.34
N ASP A 226 13.85 3.02 14.33
CA ASP A 226 14.84 4.04 14.66
C ASP A 226 16.23 3.75 14.03
N GLN A 227 16.40 2.58 13.40
CA GLN A 227 17.65 2.20 12.75
C GLN A 227 17.78 2.75 11.33
N GLU A 228 18.83 3.52 11.06
CA GLU A 228 19.13 4.04 9.71
C GLU A 228 19.44 2.93 8.70
N GLU A 229 20.03 1.81 9.17
CA GLU A 229 20.38 0.66 8.35
C GLU A 229 20.05 -0.63 9.11
N VAL A 230 19.37 -1.56 8.42
CA VAL A 230 19.11 -2.91 8.90
C VAL A 230 19.79 -3.89 7.95
N VAL A 231 20.69 -4.70 8.49
CA VAL A 231 21.42 -5.71 7.71
C VAL A 231 20.62 -7.01 7.71
N PHE A 232 20.01 -7.33 6.57
CA PHE A 232 19.36 -8.61 6.36
C PHE A 232 20.33 -9.69 5.88
N SER A 233 20.04 -10.94 6.19
CA SER A 233 20.80 -12.07 5.66
C SER A 233 20.54 -12.29 4.15
N LYS A 234 21.38 -13.12 3.53
CA LYS A 234 21.34 -13.41 2.09
C LYS A 234 20.00 -13.94 1.59
N LYS A 235 19.22 -14.62 2.45
CA LYS A 235 17.90 -15.15 2.04
C LYS A 235 16.91 -14.04 1.67
N MET A 236 17.16 -12.81 2.11
CA MET A 236 16.33 -11.65 1.83
C MET A 236 16.70 -10.91 0.55
N GLU A 237 17.86 -11.20 -0.07
CA GLU A 237 18.35 -10.51 -1.27
C GLU A 237 17.28 -10.37 -2.39
N PRO A 238 16.48 -11.42 -2.71
CA PRO A 238 15.44 -11.32 -3.75
C PRO A 238 14.34 -10.29 -3.43
N PHE A 239 14.14 -9.96 -2.15
CA PHE A 239 12.99 -9.18 -1.68
C PHE A 239 13.35 -7.75 -1.27
N LEU A 240 14.64 -7.40 -1.16
CA LEU A 240 15.09 -6.09 -0.66
C LEU A 240 14.45 -4.89 -1.40
N HIS A 241 14.24 -5.01 -2.72
CA HIS A 241 13.63 -3.95 -3.53
C HIS A 241 12.16 -3.64 -3.16
N ARG A 242 11.50 -4.50 -2.38
CA ARG A 242 10.11 -4.35 -1.90
C ARG A 242 10.05 -3.93 -0.43
N ILE A 243 11.17 -3.84 0.25
CA ILE A 243 11.27 -3.44 1.66
C ILE A 243 11.63 -1.96 1.72
N LYS A 244 10.82 -1.19 2.44
CA LYS A 244 10.97 0.26 2.60
C LYS A 244 11.13 0.59 4.08
N PHE A 245 12.06 1.47 4.40
CA PHE A 245 12.28 1.94 5.77
C PHE A 245 11.59 3.28 6.00
N LYS A 246 10.92 3.41 7.15
CA LYS A 246 10.45 4.68 7.68
C LYS A 246 11.12 4.93 9.02
N ILE A 247 12.14 5.80 8.99
CA ILE A 247 12.85 6.19 10.19
C ILE A 247 11.97 7.11 11.03
N THR A 248 11.81 6.79 12.30
CA THR A 248 11.11 7.60 13.29
C THR A 248 11.96 7.79 14.53
N ASN A 249 11.79 8.92 15.20
CA ASN A 249 12.42 9.16 16.50
C ASN A 249 11.57 8.44 17.56
N ALA A 250 12.08 7.34 18.09
CA ALA A 250 11.49 6.62 19.21
C ALA A 250 12.56 6.44 20.28
N PHE A 251 12.26 6.79 21.54
CA PHE A 251 13.26 6.84 22.60
C PHE A 251 13.07 5.77 23.67
N ASP A 252 11.85 5.28 23.84
CA ASP A 252 11.51 4.32 24.87
C ASP A 252 10.49 3.27 24.39
N PHE A 253 10.19 2.32 25.27
CA PHE A 253 9.24 1.25 25.02
C PHE A 253 7.83 1.77 24.67
N PHE A 254 7.43 2.92 25.22
CA PHE A 254 6.13 3.51 24.89
C PHE A 254 6.14 4.04 23.45
N ASP A 255 7.21 4.72 23.03
CA ASP A 255 7.37 5.15 21.65
C ASP A 255 7.41 3.96 20.68
N PHE A 256 8.06 2.85 21.05
CA PHE A 256 8.10 1.65 20.23
C PHE A 256 6.71 1.05 20.00
N THR A 257 5.93 0.93 21.08
CA THR A 257 4.58 0.36 21.02
C THR A 257 3.59 1.27 20.31
N ILE A 258 3.58 2.58 20.59
CA ILE A 258 2.62 3.51 19.99
C ILE A 258 2.87 3.75 18.49
N SER A 259 4.09 3.53 18.01
CA SER A 259 4.48 3.81 16.61
C SER A 259 3.64 3.05 15.59
N ARG A 260 3.14 1.85 15.91
CA ARG A 260 2.26 1.06 15.03
C ARG A 260 0.94 1.75 14.71
N TYR A 261 0.50 2.70 15.55
CA TYR A 261 -0.75 3.45 15.36
C TYR A 261 -0.54 4.87 14.82
N LYS A 262 0.68 5.43 14.88
CA LYS A 262 1.02 6.76 14.34
C LYS A 262 1.21 6.78 12.82
N ILE A 263 0.88 5.69 12.13
CA ILE A 263 1.08 5.55 10.68
C ILE A 263 0.24 6.51 9.84
N TYR A 264 -0.80 7.12 10.39
CA TYR A 264 -1.61 8.11 9.69
C TYR A 264 -0.84 9.41 9.39
N ASP A 265 0.31 9.64 10.03
CA ASP A 265 1.19 10.77 9.74
C ASP A 265 2.19 10.47 8.60
N ILE A 266 2.29 9.21 8.18
CA ILE A 266 3.16 8.76 7.07
C ILE A 266 2.39 8.96 5.75
N LYS A 267 2.70 10.02 5.02
CA LYS A 267 2.04 10.37 3.74
C LYS A 267 2.06 9.22 2.73
N GLU A 268 3.14 8.45 2.72
CA GLU A 268 3.34 7.29 1.85
C GLU A 268 2.28 6.20 2.07
N MET A 269 1.62 6.13 3.23
CA MET A 269 0.53 5.18 3.49
C MET A 269 -0.67 5.39 2.57
N GLN A 270 -0.87 6.60 2.04
CA GLN A 270 -1.95 6.88 1.10
C GLN A 270 -1.77 6.14 -0.25
N GLU A 271 -0.58 5.63 -0.55
CA GLU A 271 -0.31 4.91 -1.78
C GLU A 271 -0.68 3.42 -1.72
N TYR A 272 -1.14 2.91 -0.58
CA TYR A 272 -1.41 1.49 -0.38
C TYR A 272 -2.86 1.21 -0.04
N SER A 273 -3.33 0.04 -0.49
CA SER A 273 -4.67 -0.49 -0.23
C SER A 273 -4.72 -1.95 -0.70
N PRO A 274 -4.96 -2.95 0.16
CA PRO A 274 -5.10 -2.88 1.62
C PRO A 274 -3.77 -2.66 2.37
N ILE A 275 -3.86 -2.41 3.67
CA ILE A 275 -2.70 -2.26 4.57
C ILE A 275 -2.88 -3.18 5.78
N MET A 276 -1.87 -3.99 6.08
CA MET A 276 -1.83 -4.92 7.20
C MET A 276 -0.68 -4.57 8.14
N TYR A 277 -0.95 -4.54 9.44
CA TYR A 277 0.06 -4.57 10.49
C TYR A 277 0.40 -6.01 10.86
N LEU A 278 1.68 -6.29 11.11
CA LEU A 278 2.15 -7.54 11.72
C LEU A 278 3.20 -7.27 12.81
N ASP A 279 3.09 -7.96 13.93
CA ASP A 279 4.17 -8.10 14.91
C ASP A 279 5.30 -8.99 14.35
N CYS A 280 6.53 -8.74 14.81
CA CYS A 280 7.73 -9.44 14.33
C CYS A 280 7.77 -10.92 14.72
N ASP A 281 6.90 -11.36 15.64
CA ASP A 281 6.76 -12.75 16.09
C ASP A 281 5.55 -13.47 15.48
N ILE A 282 5.07 -12.97 14.33
CA ILE A 282 4.06 -13.64 13.51
C ILE A 282 4.75 -14.27 12.29
N ILE A 283 4.56 -15.57 12.11
CA ILE A 283 5.02 -16.30 10.91
C ILE A 283 3.84 -16.56 9.99
N VAL A 284 4.02 -16.22 8.72
CA VAL A 284 3.06 -16.51 7.66
C VAL A 284 3.32 -17.93 7.16
N ASN A 285 2.31 -18.79 7.22
CA ASN A 285 2.47 -20.22 6.92
C ASN A 285 1.62 -20.71 5.74
N LYS A 286 0.90 -19.83 5.04
CA LYS A 286 0.08 -20.18 3.87
C LYS A 286 -0.16 -18.93 3.03
N ASN A 287 -0.48 -19.08 1.74
CA ASN A 287 -0.89 -17.97 0.87
C ASN A 287 -1.97 -17.11 1.55
N ILE A 288 -1.70 -15.80 1.65
CA ILE A 288 -2.57 -14.83 2.35
C ILE A 288 -3.26 -13.83 1.41
N ASN A 289 -3.16 -13.98 0.09
CA ASN A 289 -3.75 -13.00 -0.83
C ASN A 289 -5.28 -12.88 -0.65
N GLU A 290 -5.95 -13.98 -0.27
CA GLU A 290 -7.40 -13.98 -0.01
C GLU A 290 -7.80 -12.99 1.11
N ILE A 291 -7.04 -12.87 2.20
CA ILE A 291 -7.39 -11.93 3.29
C ILE A 291 -7.24 -10.47 2.83
N PHE A 292 -6.30 -10.17 1.93
CA PHE A 292 -6.21 -8.84 1.32
C PHE A 292 -7.41 -8.55 0.41
N HIS A 293 -7.91 -9.54 -0.34
CA HIS A 293 -9.14 -9.36 -1.13
C HIS A 293 -10.37 -9.14 -0.23
N LYS A 294 -10.49 -9.88 0.89
CA LYS A 294 -11.55 -9.67 1.87
C LYS A 294 -11.46 -8.29 2.54
N ALA A 295 -10.26 -7.78 2.80
CA ALA A 295 -10.08 -6.42 3.32
C ALA A 295 -10.55 -5.33 2.33
N MET A 296 -10.52 -5.58 1.02
CA MET A 296 -11.08 -4.64 0.03
C MET A 296 -12.62 -4.61 0.03
N GLN A 297 -13.27 -5.66 0.52
CA GLN A 297 -14.74 -5.82 0.55
C GLN A 297 -15.44 -4.98 1.63
N THR A 298 -14.68 -4.39 2.56
CA THR A 298 -15.19 -3.72 3.75
C THR A 298 -14.40 -2.45 4.05
N GLU A 299 -15.04 -1.49 4.71
CA GLU A 299 -14.37 -0.29 5.25
C GLU A 299 -14.01 -0.48 6.74
N LYS A 300 -14.33 -1.64 7.32
CA LYS A 300 -14.05 -1.98 8.72
C LYS A 300 -12.58 -2.33 8.93
N LEU A 301 -12.09 -2.11 10.16
CA LEU A 301 -10.86 -2.71 10.64
C LEU A 301 -11.08 -4.21 10.85
N LEU A 302 -10.29 -5.04 10.18
CA LEU A 302 -10.29 -6.47 10.46
C LEU A 302 -9.24 -6.74 11.54
N VAL A 303 -9.67 -7.39 12.61
CA VAL A 303 -8.86 -7.78 13.78
C VAL A 303 -9.10 -9.24 14.11
N SER A 304 -8.21 -9.90 14.86
CA SER A 304 -8.47 -11.27 15.33
C SER A 304 -8.89 -11.30 16.79
N GLU A 305 -9.83 -12.20 17.09
CA GLU A 305 -10.17 -12.60 18.46
C GLU A 305 -9.05 -13.49 19.01
N GLU A 306 -8.46 -13.08 20.13
CA GLU A 306 -7.41 -13.83 20.81
C GLU A 306 -7.98 -14.78 21.87
N PHE A 307 -8.98 -14.32 22.61
CA PHE A 307 -9.48 -15.02 23.78
C PHE A 307 -10.92 -14.65 24.11
N LYS A 308 -11.73 -15.61 24.55
CA LYS A 308 -13.08 -15.33 25.05
C LYS A 308 -13.06 -14.77 26.46
N LEU A 309 -13.64 -13.59 26.65
CA LEU A 309 -13.70 -12.92 27.93
C LEU A 309 -15.00 -13.29 28.66
N ASN A 310 -14.85 -13.92 29.82
CA ASN A 310 -15.95 -14.13 30.76
C ASN A 310 -16.00 -13.05 31.86
N GLU A 311 -14.93 -12.27 31.98
CA GLU A 311 -14.77 -11.19 32.95
C GLU A 311 -13.83 -10.10 32.41
N ALA A 312 -13.84 -8.93 33.06
CA ALA A 312 -12.96 -7.83 32.68
C ALA A 312 -11.48 -8.23 32.86
N SER A 313 -10.70 -8.16 31.79
CA SER A 313 -9.26 -8.47 31.80
C SER A 313 -8.42 -7.23 31.57
N VAL A 314 -7.47 -6.96 32.46
CA VAL A 314 -6.52 -5.84 32.32
C VAL A 314 -5.70 -5.92 31.02
N TRP A 315 -5.45 -7.13 30.51
CA TRP A 315 -4.73 -7.38 29.26
C TRP A 315 -5.51 -6.97 28.01
N PHE A 316 -6.84 -6.87 28.13
CA PHE A 316 -7.75 -6.55 27.03
C PHE A 316 -8.53 -5.25 27.28
N GLY A 317 -8.12 -4.41 28.23
CA GLY A 317 -8.76 -3.11 28.45
C GLY A 317 -9.86 -3.07 29.51
N GLY A 318 -10.07 -4.18 30.24
CA GLY A 318 -11.07 -4.31 31.30
C GLY A 318 -11.11 -3.15 32.31
N THR A 319 -9.95 -2.66 32.72
CA THR A 319 -9.88 -1.52 33.66
C THR A 319 -10.33 -0.21 33.03
N HIS A 320 -9.96 0.05 31.76
CA HIS A 320 -10.40 1.26 31.04
C HIS A 320 -11.92 1.32 30.94
N TRP A 321 -12.56 0.18 30.68
CA TRP A 321 -14.02 0.09 30.62
C TRP A 321 -14.67 0.34 31.97
N HIS A 322 -14.12 -0.25 33.03
CA HIS A 322 -14.65 -0.10 34.38
C HIS A 322 -14.60 1.37 34.84
N GLU A 323 -13.55 2.10 34.45
CA GLU A 323 -13.40 3.52 34.78
C GLU A 323 -14.18 4.47 33.86
N ALA A 324 -14.41 4.10 32.60
CA ALA A 324 -15.08 4.96 31.62
C ALA A 324 -16.59 5.12 31.86
N ALA A 325 -17.30 4.10 32.42
CA ALA A 325 -18.62 4.18 33.09
C ALA A 325 -19.30 2.80 33.24
N ASN A 326 -20.22 2.69 34.21
CA ASN A 326 -21.08 1.54 34.61
C ASN A 326 -22.00 0.90 33.53
N ARG A 327 -21.77 1.06 32.22
CA ARG A 327 -22.79 0.73 31.19
C ARG A 327 -22.28 0.07 29.90
N PHE A 328 -21.03 -0.37 29.84
CA PHE A 328 -20.56 -1.09 28.66
C PHE A 328 -20.71 -2.60 28.86
N GLU A 329 -21.40 -3.26 27.93
CA GLU A 329 -21.38 -4.70 27.84
C GLU A 329 -19.94 -5.12 27.49
N ILE A 330 -19.31 -5.89 28.39
CA ILE A 330 -18.01 -6.49 28.13
C ILE A 330 -18.20 -7.38 26.90
N LEU A 331 -17.39 -7.17 25.86
CA LEU A 331 -17.36 -8.10 24.73
C LEU A 331 -17.02 -9.48 25.25
N ASP A 332 -17.65 -10.49 24.67
CA ASP A 332 -17.34 -11.89 24.96
C ASP A 332 -15.96 -12.31 24.41
N CYS A 333 -15.20 -11.39 23.82
CA CYS A 333 -13.87 -11.60 23.28
C CYS A 333 -12.89 -10.43 23.51
N GLY A 334 -11.61 -10.78 23.63
CA GLY A 334 -10.47 -9.87 23.64
C GLY A 334 -9.78 -9.88 22.27
N ILE A 335 -9.53 -8.69 21.74
CA ILE A 335 -8.93 -8.51 20.41
C ILE A 335 -7.41 -8.50 20.52
N ASN A 336 -6.74 -9.21 19.60
CA ASN A 336 -5.30 -9.15 19.43
C ASN A 336 -4.86 -7.87 18.71
N SER A 337 -3.79 -7.25 19.19
CA SER A 337 -3.21 -6.05 18.59
C SER A 337 -2.02 -6.30 17.67
N GLY A 338 -1.49 -7.54 17.66
CA GLY A 338 -0.32 -7.91 16.88
C GLY A 338 -0.58 -8.12 15.40
N ILE A 339 -1.84 -8.23 15.00
CA ILE A 339 -2.25 -8.28 13.60
C ILE A 339 -3.57 -7.55 13.40
N PHE A 340 -3.61 -6.66 12.40
CA PHE A 340 -4.85 -6.06 11.93
C PHE A 340 -4.69 -5.63 10.48
N ILE A 341 -5.79 -5.62 9.72
CA ILE A 341 -5.80 -5.22 8.32
C ILE A 341 -6.98 -4.30 8.03
N PHE A 342 -6.73 -3.29 7.21
CA PHE A 342 -7.74 -2.31 6.81
C PHE A 342 -7.55 -1.93 5.35
N LYS A 343 -8.61 -1.42 4.75
CA LYS A 343 -8.62 -1.11 3.32
C LYS A 343 -7.69 0.03 2.95
N ASN A 344 -7.71 1.14 3.69
CA ASN A 344 -6.86 2.30 3.41
C ASN A 344 -6.72 3.19 4.66
N ILE A 345 -5.68 4.01 4.70
CA ILE A 345 -5.37 4.83 5.88
C ILE A 345 -6.48 5.83 6.24
N GLU A 346 -7.21 6.35 5.25
CA GLU A 346 -8.27 7.34 5.48
C GLU A 346 -9.48 6.72 6.20
N SER A 347 -9.84 5.47 5.90
CA SER A 347 -10.98 4.80 6.54
C SER A 347 -10.73 4.48 8.02
N ILE A 348 -9.46 4.29 8.40
CA ILE A 348 -9.08 3.87 9.76
C ILE A 348 -8.51 4.98 10.63
N LYS A 349 -8.13 6.11 10.05
CA LYS A 349 -7.49 7.22 10.75
C LYS A 349 -8.18 7.64 12.06
N PRO A 350 -9.52 7.76 12.14
CA PRO A 350 -10.19 8.10 13.40
C PRO A 350 -9.95 7.07 14.51
N ILE A 351 -9.90 5.78 14.16
CA ILE A 351 -9.64 4.70 15.12
C ILE A 351 -8.20 4.79 15.63
N LEU A 352 -7.22 4.84 14.71
CA LEU A 352 -5.81 4.91 15.08
C LEU A 352 -5.50 6.15 15.93
N PHE A 353 -6.08 7.30 15.59
CA PHE A 353 -5.96 8.53 16.37
C PHE A 353 -6.48 8.33 17.80
N THR A 354 -7.68 7.75 17.96
CA THR A 354 -8.25 7.49 19.30
C THR A 354 -7.41 6.51 20.10
N VAL A 355 -6.82 5.48 19.47
CA VAL A 355 -5.88 4.57 20.15
C VAL A 355 -4.66 5.33 20.66
N VAL A 356 -4.04 6.16 19.82
CA VAL A 356 -2.88 6.99 20.18
C VAL A 356 -3.22 7.93 21.35
N GLU A 357 -4.33 8.65 21.27
CA GLU A 357 -4.77 9.55 22.33
C GLU A 357 -5.06 8.82 23.64
N SER A 358 -5.67 7.63 23.57
CA SER A 358 -5.91 6.77 24.72
C SER A 358 -4.60 6.33 25.38
N MET A 359 -3.62 5.85 24.59
CA MET A 359 -2.30 5.46 25.10
C MET A 359 -1.57 6.63 25.76
N ILE A 360 -1.59 7.82 25.14
CA ILE A 360 -0.98 9.04 25.70
C ILE A 360 -1.67 9.43 27.01
N HIS A 361 -3.00 9.33 27.08
CA HIS A 361 -3.75 9.63 28.28
C HIS A 361 -3.44 8.63 29.41
N ALA A 362 -3.44 7.33 29.11
CA ALA A 362 -3.08 6.28 30.06
C ALA A 362 -1.66 6.49 30.63
N GLN A 363 -0.70 6.85 29.77
CA GLN A 363 0.67 7.15 30.19
C GLN A 363 0.76 8.37 31.11
N LYS A 364 -0.01 9.44 30.84
CA LYS A 364 -0.09 10.62 31.74
C LYS A 364 -0.71 10.27 33.10
N ILE A 365 -1.74 9.43 33.11
CA ILE A 365 -2.36 8.96 34.36
C ILE A 365 -1.37 8.12 35.17
N LYS A 366 -0.64 7.19 34.53
CA LYS A 366 0.38 6.38 35.20
C LYS A 366 1.41 7.23 35.94
N ILE A 367 1.93 8.27 35.28
CA ILE A 367 2.91 9.21 35.86
C ILE A 367 2.31 9.95 37.08
N SER A 368 1.00 10.19 37.11
CA SER A 368 0.33 10.99 38.15
C SER A 368 -0.35 10.21 39.27
N ARG A 369 -0.58 8.88 39.12
CA ARG A 369 -1.43 8.11 40.04
C ARG A 369 -0.90 6.72 40.44
N GLU A 370 0.35 6.36 40.15
CA GLU A 370 0.91 5.02 40.44
C GLU A 370 0.05 3.86 39.91
N LYS A 371 -0.58 4.02 38.74
CA LYS A 371 -1.39 2.97 38.12
C LYS A 371 -0.55 1.87 37.47
N ALA A 372 -1.14 0.68 37.34
CA ALA A 372 -0.50 -0.52 36.80
C ALA A 372 -0.01 -0.32 35.35
N VAL A 373 1.22 -0.78 35.08
CA VAL A 373 1.94 -0.66 33.80
C VAL A 373 1.14 -1.20 32.60
N LEU A 374 0.30 -2.21 32.83
CA LEU A 374 -0.42 -2.92 31.77
C LEU A 374 -1.46 -2.05 31.05
N GLU A 375 -2.02 -1.03 31.70
CA GLU A 375 -2.99 -0.11 31.09
C GLU A 375 -2.38 0.81 30.03
N THR A 376 -1.05 0.96 30.03
CA THR A 376 -0.34 1.78 29.05
C THR A 376 0.05 1.03 27.78
N LEU A 377 -0.22 -0.29 27.73
CA LEU A 377 0.09 -1.12 26.58
C LEU A 377 -0.90 -0.88 25.42
N ASP A 378 -0.46 -1.23 24.22
CA ASP A 378 -1.21 -1.09 22.97
C ASP A 378 -2.54 -1.85 22.97
N GLN A 379 -2.53 -3.15 23.31
CA GLN A 379 -3.72 -4.00 23.22
C GLN A 379 -4.91 -3.52 24.06
N PRO A 380 -4.74 -3.14 25.35
CA PRO A 380 -5.83 -2.55 26.14
C PRO A 380 -6.43 -1.28 25.53
N ASN A 381 -5.58 -0.42 24.95
CA ASN A 381 -6.02 0.86 24.36
C ASN A 381 -6.69 0.66 23.00
N LEU A 382 -6.24 -0.30 22.19
CA LEU A 382 -6.92 -0.72 20.96
C LEU A 382 -8.33 -1.24 21.26
N ASN A 383 -8.42 -2.20 22.19
CA ASN A 383 -9.69 -2.76 22.62
C ASN A 383 -10.62 -1.66 23.17
N TYR A 384 -10.11 -0.77 24.02
CA TYR A 384 -10.88 0.38 24.51
C TYR A 384 -11.42 1.26 23.38
N ALA A 385 -10.56 1.67 22.43
CA ALA A 385 -10.97 2.54 21.33
C ALA A 385 -12.06 1.88 20.47
N LEU A 386 -11.84 0.63 20.03
CA LEU A 386 -12.77 -0.09 19.18
C LEU A 386 -14.13 -0.27 19.87
N MET A 387 -14.13 -0.71 21.12
CA MET A 387 -15.35 -1.12 21.79
C MET A 387 -16.14 0.09 22.33
N ALA A 388 -15.45 1.09 22.88
CA ALA A 388 -16.13 2.23 23.50
C ALA A 388 -16.51 3.31 22.48
N HIS A 389 -15.77 3.43 21.37
CA HIS A 389 -15.93 4.56 20.43
C HIS A 389 -16.27 4.14 18.99
N PHE A 390 -16.01 2.89 18.60
CA PHE A 390 -16.14 2.43 17.21
C PHE A 390 -16.77 1.02 17.04
N PRO A 391 -17.86 0.68 17.76
CA PRO A 391 -18.40 -0.70 17.79
C PRO A 391 -18.83 -1.24 16.42
N ASP A 392 -19.20 -0.36 15.48
CA ASP A 392 -19.65 -0.74 14.14
C ASP A 392 -18.54 -0.73 13.07
N ASN A 393 -17.31 -0.32 13.44
CA ASN A 393 -16.22 -0.07 12.50
C ASN A 393 -15.12 -1.14 12.52
N PHE A 394 -15.32 -2.25 13.24
CA PHE A 394 -14.41 -3.40 13.19
C PHE A 394 -15.16 -4.72 12.96
N ASP A 395 -14.39 -5.75 12.60
CA ASP A 395 -14.85 -7.11 12.33
C ASP A 395 -13.79 -8.10 12.84
N THR A 396 -14.21 -9.01 13.71
CA THR A 396 -13.34 -10.07 14.26
C THR A 396 -13.46 -11.38 13.50
N GLU A 397 -14.56 -11.62 12.78
CA GLU A 397 -14.87 -12.92 12.18
C GLU A 397 -13.94 -13.26 11.02
N ILE A 398 -13.63 -12.26 10.19
CA ILE A 398 -12.86 -12.48 8.96
C ILE A 398 -11.41 -12.88 9.29
N LEU A 399 -10.70 -12.07 10.07
CA LEU A 399 -9.26 -12.28 10.30
C LEU A 399 -8.99 -13.43 11.28
N THR A 400 -9.89 -13.71 12.23
CA THR A 400 -9.76 -14.84 13.17
C THR A 400 -9.63 -16.19 12.46
N GLN A 401 -10.25 -16.35 11.28
CA GLN A 401 -10.14 -17.58 10.49
C GLN A 401 -8.73 -17.84 9.93
N TYR A 402 -7.87 -16.81 9.89
CA TYR A 402 -6.53 -16.88 9.33
C TYR A 402 -5.42 -16.93 10.39
N VAL A 403 -5.75 -16.72 11.68
CA VAL A 403 -4.75 -16.53 12.73
C VAL A 403 -4.83 -17.64 13.77
N LEU A 404 -3.72 -18.33 14.00
CA LEU A 404 -3.51 -19.17 15.16
C LEU A 404 -2.75 -18.38 16.23
N HIS A 405 -3.40 -18.12 17.36
CA HIS A 405 -2.76 -17.54 18.54
C HIS A 405 -2.09 -18.62 19.39
N GLY A 406 -1.00 -18.26 20.07
CA GLY A 406 -0.33 -19.11 21.06
C GLY A 406 0.41 -20.30 20.44
N ALA A 407 1.05 -20.11 19.29
CA ALA A 407 1.86 -21.14 18.63
C ALA A 407 2.98 -21.66 19.56
N ARG A 408 3.28 -22.97 19.49
CA ARG A 408 4.18 -23.68 20.43
C ARG A 408 5.16 -24.60 19.70
N GLU A 409 6.08 -25.20 20.45
CA GLU A 409 7.19 -26.04 19.96
C GLU A 409 6.78 -27.25 19.11
N ASN A 410 5.57 -27.80 19.29
CA ASN A 410 5.14 -28.93 18.46
C ASN A 410 4.64 -28.44 17.08
N PHE A 411 5.57 -28.21 16.16
CA PHE A 411 5.30 -27.60 14.85
C PHE A 411 4.32 -28.38 13.96
N SER A 412 4.14 -29.69 14.19
CA SER A 412 3.10 -30.49 13.50
C SER A 412 1.68 -30.06 13.84
N ASP A 413 1.49 -29.45 15.01
CA ASP A 413 0.18 -29.10 15.55
C ASP A 413 -0.22 -27.67 15.19
N ILE A 414 0.70 -26.89 14.61
CA ILE A 414 0.43 -25.52 14.17
C ILE A 414 -0.37 -25.58 12.87
N SER A 415 -1.66 -25.20 12.96
CA SER A 415 -2.56 -25.12 11.83
C SER A 415 -2.08 -24.13 10.75
N MET A 416 -2.20 -24.55 9.49
CA MET A 416 -1.84 -23.76 8.30
C MET A 416 -2.96 -22.79 7.90
N LEU A 417 -3.27 -21.84 8.78
CA LEU A 417 -4.38 -20.89 8.60
C LEU A 417 -4.00 -19.65 7.78
N GLY A 418 -2.72 -19.30 7.73
CA GLY A 418 -2.24 -18.04 7.18
C GLY A 418 -1.19 -17.43 8.09
N PHE A 419 -1.53 -17.23 9.37
CA PHE A 419 -0.67 -16.58 10.36
C PHE A 419 -0.57 -17.43 11.63
N ALA A 420 0.65 -17.65 12.12
CA ALA A 420 0.93 -18.25 13.41
C ALA A 420 1.61 -17.21 14.32
N HIS A 421 0.91 -16.80 15.38
CA HIS A 421 1.39 -15.78 16.32
C HIS A 421 2.05 -16.45 17.53
N PHE A 422 3.33 -16.16 17.76
CA PHE A 422 4.14 -16.63 18.88
C PHE A 422 4.07 -15.69 20.10
N ASN A 423 2.85 -15.27 20.49
CA ASN A 423 2.56 -14.32 21.58
C ASN A 423 2.81 -14.85 23.01
N GLY A 424 3.35 -16.06 23.17
CA GLY A 424 3.61 -16.68 24.48
C GLY A 424 4.88 -16.18 25.19
N GLY A 425 4.82 -16.07 26.52
CA GLY A 425 5.98 -15.86 27.40
C GLY A 425 6.57 -14.45 27.36
N ILE A 426 6.05 -13.53 28.17
CA ILE A 426 6.66 -12.21 28.39
C ILE A 426 8.04 -12.41 29.04
N GLY A 427 9.09 -11.88 28.42
CA GLY A 427 10.44 -11.85 29.01
C GLY A 427 11.37 -13.01 28.65
N ASN A 428 11.02 -13.89 27.71
CA ASN A 428 11.92 -14.97 27.24
C ASN A 428 12.18 -14.91 25.72
N PHE A 429 12.69 -13.78 25.24
CA PHE A 429 12.92 -13.51 23.81
C PHE A 429 13.89 -14.49 23.14
N GLU A 430 14.91 -14.97 23.86
CA GLU A 430 15.85 -15.96 23.31
C GLU A 430 15.15 -17.27 22.93
N SER A 431 14.25 -17.76 23.79
CA SER A 431 13.43 -18.93 23.48
C SER A 431 12.44 -18.67 22.33
N ARG A 432 11.94 -17.44 22.20
CA ARG A 432 10.96 -17.07 21.16
C ARG A 432 11.62 -17.02 19.78
N TYR A 433 12.79 -16.42 19.67
CA TYR A 433 13.54 -16.40 18.42
C TYR A 433 13.87 -17.82 17.92
N ALA A 434 14.42 -18.67 18.80
CA ALA A 434 14.75 -20.04 18.46
C ALA A 434 13.51 -20.82 17.98
N LEU A 435 12.37 -20.61 18.63
CA LEU A 435 11.09 -21.21 18.27
C LEU A 435 10.59 -20.75 16.89
N ILE A 436 10.61 -19.44 16.63
CA ILE A 436 10.21 -18.84 15.36
C ILE A 436 11.07 -19.38 14.22
N ARG A 437 12.40 -19.35 14.39
CA ARG A 437 13.35 -19.84 13.40
C ARG A 437 13.16 -21.33 13.14
N GLY A 438 13.02 -22.13 14.19
CA GLY A 438 12.75 -23.56 14.05
C GLY A 438 11.47 -23.84 13.26
N TYR A 439 10.44 -23.03 13.44
CA TYR A 439 9.19 -23.17 12.69
C TYR A 439 9.36 -22.81 11.21
N VAL A 440 10.11 -21.75 10.89
CA VAL A 440 10.42 -21.38 9.49
C VAL A 440 11.27 -22.46 8.80
N GLU A 441 12.25 -23.04 9.49
CA GLU A 441 13.05 -24.16 8.99
C GLU A 441 12.17 -25.39 8.72
N TYR A 442 11.23 -25.70 9.63
CA TYR A 442 10.23 -26.75 9.44
C TYR A 442 9.34 -26.49 8.22
N LEU A 443 8.81 -25.27 8.04
CA LEU A 443 8.02 -24.91 6.85
C LEU A 443 8.82 -25.05 5.56
N SER A 444 10.08 -24.59 5.56
CA SER A 444 10.99 -24.70 4.41
C SER A 444 11.23 -26.16 4.02
N SER A 445 11.40 -27.05 5.01
CA SER A 445 11.58 -28.49 4.76
C SER A 445 10.36 -29.13 4.09
N LYS A 446 9.14 -28.67 4.43
CA LYS A 446 7.91 -29.12 3.78
C LYS A 446 7.74 -28.56 2.37
N TYR A 447 8.14 -27.31 2.15
CA TYR A 447 7.99 -26.64 0.86
C TYR A 447 8.89 -27.28 -0.21
N LEU A 448 10.14 -27.60 0.14
CA LEU A 448 11.09 -28.28 -0.76
C LEU A 448 10.61 -29.68 -1.20
N LEU A 449 9.85 -30.39 -0.35
CA LEU A 449 9.25 -31.68 -0.68
C LEU A 449 8.06 -31.55 -1.65
N ILE A 450 7.42 -30.38 -1.72
CA ILE A 450 6.30 -30.11 -2.63
C ILE A 450 6.80 -29.72 -4.02
N GLU A 451 7.92 -28.98 -4.10
CA GLU A 451 8.52 -28.58 -5.38
C GLU A 451 9.35 -29.69 -6.05
N ASN A 452 9.80 -30.71 -5.29
CA ASN A 452 10.51 -31.88 -5.79
C ASN A 452 9.86 -33.19 -5.28
N PRO A 453 8.65 -33.54 -5.77
CA PRO A 453 7.87 -34.69 -5.28
C PRO A 453 8.48 -36.06 -5.59
#